data_AF-A0A9E6PU96-F1
#
_entry.id   AF-A0A9E6PU96-F1
#
_cell.length_a   1.000
_cell.length_b   1.000
_cell.length_c   1.000
_cell.angle_alpha   90.00
_cell.angle_beta   90.00
_cell.angle_gamma   90.00
#
_symmetry.space_group_name_H-M   'P 1'
#
loop_
_entity.id
_entity.type
_entity.pdbx_description
1 polymer ?
#
loop_
_entity_poly.entity_id
_entity_poly.type
_entity_poly.pdbx_seq_one_letter_code
_entity_poly.pdbx_strand_id
1 'polypeptide(L)'
;MSSHDMISLGKDLINGKIDGLTFSEDICVARRDKTNSTPTDRNILNCGEELFMAAETYNPNEDREDYEINEEQLKMQVSEILNKYNISTS
;
A
#
# COMPACT_ATOMS: atom_id res chain seq x y z
N MET A 1 13.08 6.62 -1.09
CA MET A 1 12.19 5.63 -0.51
C MET A 1 11.95 4.53 -1.54
N SER A 2 12.19 3.29 -1.15
CA SER A 2 12.18 2.10 -2.00
C SER A 2 10.87 1.33 -1.85
N SER A 3 10.65 0.24 -2.60
CA SER A 3 9.51 -0.65 -2.39
C SER A 3 9.36 -1.14 -0.93
N HIS A 4 10.44 -1.12 -0.14
CA HIS A 4 10.36 -1.37 1.31
C HIS A 4 9.57 -0.30 2.08
N ASP A 5 9.63 0.96 1.67
CA ASP A 5 8.88 2.04 2.31
C ASP A 5 7.39 1.93 2.00
N MET A 6 7.03 1.50 0.78
CA MET A 6 5.64 1.17 0.43
C MET A 6 5.09 0.04 1.31
N ILE A 7 5.91 -0.98 1.59
CA ILE A 7 5.57 -2.05 2.53
C ILE A 7 5.42 -1.51 3.95
N SER A 8 6.31 -0.60 4.39
CA SER A 8 6.21 0.03 5.72
C SER A 8 4.89 0.78 5.88
N LEU A 9 4.51 1.58 4.87
CA LEU A 9 3.23 2.27 4.84
C LEU A 9 2.05 1.29 4.94
N GLY A 10 2.09 0.17 4.20
CA GLY A 10 1.05 -0.85 4.28
C GLY A 10 0.91 -1.45 5.69
N LYS A 11 2.03 -1.69 6.38
CA LYS A 11 2.02 -2.14 7.79
C LYS A 11 1.48 -1.07 8.73
N ASP A 12 1.86 0.19 8.52
CA ASP A 12 1.40 1.29 9.35
C ASP A 12 -0.10 1.52 9.21
N LEU A 13 -0.67 1.32 8.01
CA LEU A 13 -2.11 1.34 7.77
C LEU A 13 -2.83 0.21 8.53
N ILE A 14 -2.37 -1.04 8.39
CA ILE A 14 -2.99 -2.20 9.08
C ILE A 14 -2.95 -2.02 10.59
N ASN A 15 -1.85 -1.47 11.11
CA ASN A 15 -1.68 -1.22 12.55
C ASN A 15 -2.39 0.05 13.04
N GLY A 16 -3.11 0.75 12.17
CA GLY A 16 -3.86 1.97 12.53
C GLY A 16 -2.98 3.15 12.94
N LYS A 17 -1.70 3.16 12.53
CA LYS A 17 -0.79 4.29 12.76
C LYS A 17 -1.02 5.43 11.79
N ILE A 18 -1.49 5.12 10.58
CA ILE A 18 -1.92 6.05 9.55
C ILE A 18 -3.32 5.66 9.05
N ASP A 19 -4.05 6.62 8.51
CA ASP A 19 -5.35 6.40 7.88
C ASP A 19 -5.22 6.08 6.38
N GLY A 20 -6.33 5.71 5.75
CA GLY A 20 -6.34 5.37 4.32
C GLY A 20 -5.92 6.51 3.41
N LEU A 21 -6.24 7.75 3.79
CA LEU A 21 -5.88 8.94 3.01
C LEU A 21 -4.37 9.17 3.03
N THR A 22 -3.77 9.22 4.22
CA THR A 22 -2.32 9.34 4.42
C THR A 22 -1.58 8.22 3.68
N PHE A 23 -2.05 6.98 3.81
CA PHE A 23 -1.48 5.84 3.08
C PHE A 23 -1.51 6.06 1.57
N SER A 24 -2.66 6.46 1.01
CA SER A 24 -2.84 6.64 -0.43
C SER A 24 -2.00 7.77 -1.03
N GLU A 25 -1.75 8.83 -0.27
CA GLU A 25 -0.90 9.95 -0.70
C GLU A 25 0.59 9.61 -0.57
N ASP A 26 1.01 9.06 0.57
CA ASP A 26 2.42 8.79 0.86
C ASP A 26 2.98 7.65 0.00
N ILE A 27 2.16 6.65 -0.36
CA ILE A 27 2.61 5.55 -1.23
C ILE A 27 2.95 6.05 -2.64
N CYS A 28 2.27 7.10 -3.12
CA CYS A 28 2.60 7.76 -4.39
C CYS A 28 3.97 8.45 -4.33
N VAL A 29 4.33 9.02 -3.18
CA VAL A 29 5.65 9.63 -2.96
C VAL A 29 6.71 8.53 -2.91
N ALA A 30 6.48 7.47 -2.13
CA ALA A 30 7.39 6.34 -2.00
C ALA A 30 7.67 5.66 -3.35
N ARG A 31 6.65 5.43 -4.18
CA ARG A 31 6.79 4.83 -5.51
C ARG A 31 7.60 5.67 -6.49
N ARG A 32 7.45 7.01 -6.45
CA ARG A 32 8.13 7.92 -7.39
C ARG A 32 9.61 8.09 -7.09
N ASP A 33 10.05 7.74 -5.88
CA ASP A 33 11.41 7.94 -5.46
C ASP A 33 12.36 6.89 -6.06
N LYS A 34 13.24 7.34 -6.96
CA LYS A 34 14.21 6.51 -7.70
C LYS A 34 15.57 6.40 -7.03
N THR A 35 15.74 6.97 -5.83
CA THR A 35 17.06 7.16 -5.19
C THR A 35 17.80 5.86 -4.85
N ASN A 36 17.11 4.71 -4.79
CA ASN A 36 17.72 3.41 -4.49
C ASN A 36 17.39 2.33 -5.53
N SER A 37 17.70 2.59 -6.81
CA SER A 37 17.58 1.65 -7.93
C SER A 37 18.63 0.52 -7.90
N THR A 38 18.86 -0.05 -6.72
CA THR A 38 19.55 -1.34 -6.58
C THR A 38 18.59 -2.47 -6.98
N PRO A 39 19.08 -3.66 -7.34
CA PRO A 39 18.22 -4.79 -7.69
C PRO A 39 17.36 -5.16 -6.48
N THR A 40 16.14 -4.65 -6.47
CA THR A 40 15.14 -5.01 -5.46
C THR A 40 14.65 -6.41 -5.81
N ASP A 41 14.54 -7.27 -4.79
CA ASP A 41 13.87 -8.56 -4.95
C ASP A 41 12.53 -8.34 -5.66
N ARG A 42 12.26 -9.11 -6.73
CA ARG A 42 11.01 -8.96 -7.50
C ARG A 42 9.78 -9.12 -6.62
N ASN A 43 9.84 -9.91 -5.55
CA ASN A 43 8.74 -10.04 -4.59
C ASN A 43 8.49 -8.72 -3.87
N ILE A 44 9.54 -8.03 -3.42
CA ILE A 44 9.44 -6.74 -2.74
C ILE A 44 8.94 -5.66 -3.69
N LEU A 45 9.45 -5.64 -4.93
CA LEU A 45 8.99 -4.73 -5.97
C LEU A 45 7.50 -4.94 -6.28
N ASN A 46 7.10 -6.17 -6.59
CA ASN A 46 5.72 -6.49 -6.96
C ASN A 46 4.75 -6.28 -5.79
N CYS A 47 5.17 -6.59 -4.56
CA CYS A 47 4.39 -6.28 -3.37
C CYS A 47 4.11 -4.78 -3.27
N GLY A 48 5.14 -3.94 -3.43
CA GLY A 48 4.98 -2.48 -3.49
C GLY A 48 4.00 -2.06 -4.59
N GLU A 49 4.18 -2.52 -5.83
CA GLU A 49 3.29 -2.13 -6.94
C GLU A 49 1.83 -2.58 -6.71
N GLU A 50 1.59 -3.76 -6.13
CA GLU A 50 0.22 -4.18 -5.79
C GLU A 50 -0.39 -3.34 -4.65
N LEU A 51 0.40 -2.96 -3.64
CA LEU A 51 -0.03 -2.03 -2.59
C LEU A 51 -0.40 -0.66 -3.18
N PHE A 52 0.37 -0.17 -4.13
CA PHE A 52 0.06 1.06 -4.86
C PHE A 52 -1.27 0.92 -5.63
N MET A 53 -1.48 -0.18 -6.35
CA MET A 53 -2.74 -0.41 -7.06
C MET A 53 -3.94 -0.49 -6.13
N ALA A 54 -3.81 -1.07 -4.94
CA ALA A 54 -4.89 -1.08 -3.94
C ALA A 54 -5.21 0.35 -3.47
N ALA A 55 -4.18 1.16 -3.22
CA ALA A 55 -4.34 2.56 -2.83
C ALA A 55 -5.07 3.41 -3.88
N GLU A 56 -4.84 3.17 -5.17
CA GLU A 56 -5.51 3.88 -6.27
C GLU A 56 -7.02 3.61 -6.35
N THR A 57 -7.52 2.56 -5.69
CA THR A 57 -8.96 2.25 -5.62
C THR A 57 -9.64 2.83 -4.38
N TYR A 58 -8.89 3.43 -3.47
CA TYR A 58 -9.43 3.97 -2.23
C TYR A 58 -10.16 5.30 -2.46
N ASN A 59 -11.38 5.39 -1.97
CA ASN A 59 -12.13 6.65 -1.91
C ASN A 59 -12.86 6.74 -0.55
N PRO A 60 -12.55 7.73 0.30
CA PRO A 60 -13.20 7.89 1.60
C PRO A 60 -14.65 8.36 1.51
N ASN A 61 -15.08 8.89 0.37
CA ASN A 61 -16.40 9.50 0.24
C ASN A 61 -17.53 8.47 0.19
N GLU A 62 -18.73 8.87 0.60
CA GLU A 62 -19.93 8.03 0.57
C GLU A 62 -20.48 7.83 -0.85
N ASP A 63 -20.18 8.76 -1.77
CA ASP A 63 -20.58 8.73 -3.18
C ASP A 63 -19.55 8.03 -4.09
N ARG A 64 -18.65 7.23 -3.50
CA ARG A 64 -17.67 6.42 -4.22
C ARG A 64 -18.32 5.49 -5.25
N GLU A 65 -17.62 5.27 -6.34
CA GLU A 65 -18.05 4.36 -7.41
C GLU A 65 -18.05 2.90 -6.93
N ASP A 66 -18.82 2.03 -7.59
CA ASP A 66 -18.98 0.61 -7.18
C ASP A 66 -17.66 -0.19 -7.15
N TYR A 67 -16.63 0.27 -7.85
CA TYR A 67 -15.30 -0.35 -7.90
C TYR A 67 -14.31 0.24 -6.87
N GLU A 68 -14.67 1.35 -6.23
CA GLU A 68 -13.85 2.01 -5.22
C GLU A 68 -14.12 1.42 -3.83
N ILE A 69 -13.11 1.51 -2.97
CA ILE A 69 -13.12 0.86 -1.66
C ILE A 69 -13.02 1.86 -0.51
N ASN A 70 -13.66 1.53 0.61
CA ASN A 70 -13.50 2.27 1.86
C ASN A 70 -12.24 1.84 2.62
N GLU A 71 -11.98 2.46 3.77
CA GLU A 71 -10.74 2.20 4.53
C GLU A 71 -10.67 0.77 5.08
N GLU A 72 -11.80 0.19 5.50
CA GLU A 72 -11.85 -1.18 6.02
C GLU A 72 -11.49 -2.20 4.92
N GLN A 73 -12.06 -2.01 3.73
CA GLN A 73 -11.76 -2.81 2.55
C GLN A 73 -10.31 -2.62 2.09
N LEU A 74 -9.77 -1.39 2.15
CA LEU A 74 -8.37 -1.11 1.85
C LEU A 74 -7.44 -1.84 2.83
N LYS A 75 -7.70 -1.77 4.15
CA LYS A 75 -6.94 -2.51 5.17
C LYS A 75 -6.95 -4.01 4.92
N MET A 76 -8.09 -4.56 4.50
CA MET A 76 -8.23 -5.97 4.14
C MET A 76 -7.35 -6.34 2.93
N GLN A 77 -7.46 -5.60 1.83
CA GLN A 77 -6.64 -5.83 0.63
C GLN A 77 -5.14 -5.68 0.92
N VAL A 78 -4.74 -4.66 1.67
CA VAL A 78 -3.34 -4.45 2.06
C VAL A 78 -2.82 -5.62 2.89
N SER A 79 -3.63 -6.17 3.80
CA SER A 79 -3.29 -7.38 4.56
C SER A 79 -3.12 -8.60 3.66
N GLU A 80 -4.04 -8.82 2.71
CA GLU A 80 -3.98 -9.92 1.75
C GLU A 80 -2.74 -9.84 0.85
N ILE A 81 -2.40 -8.64 0.37
CA ILE A 81 -1.19 -8.41 -0.44
C ILE A 81 0.06 -8.71 0.37
N LEU A 82 0.21 -8.19 1.59
CA LEU A 82 1.38 -8.48 2.42
C LEU A 82 1.53 -9.98 2.71
N ASN A 83 0.41 -10.67 2.99
CA ASN A 83 0.39 -12.12 3.22
C ASN A 83 0.78 -12.89 1.95
N LYS A 84 0.27 -12.51 0.77
CA LYS A 84 0.61 -13.11 -0.54
C LYS A 84 2.13 -13.14 -0.79
N TYR A 85 2.84 -12.10 -0.35
CA TYR A 85 4.29 -11.98 -0.50
C TYR A 85 5.09 -12.47 0.73
N ASN A 86 4.45 -13.14 1.69
CA ASN A 86 5.04 -13.61 2.95
C ASN A 86 5.72 -12.50 3.77
N ILE A 87 5.17 -11.28 3.73
CA ILE A 87 5.64 -10.16 4.54
C ILE A 87 4.89 -10.17 5.87
N SER A 88 5.64 -10.31 6.97
CA SER A 88 5.08 -10.29 8.32
C SER A 88 4.35 -8.96 8.61
N THR A 89 3.11 -9.06 9.06
CA THR A 89 2.21 -7.96 9.41
C THR A 89 2.30 -7.53 10.88
N SER A 90 3.05 -8.29 11.69
CA SER A 90 3.34 -8.03 13.11
C SER A 90 4.53 -7.12 13.34
#